data_AF-A0A2V7LNX3-F1
#
_entry.id   AF-A0A2V7LNX3-F1
#
_cell.length_a   1.000
_cell.length_b   1.000
_cell.length_c   1.000
_cell.angle_alpha   90.00
_cell.angle_beta   90.00
_cell.angle_gamma   90.00
#
_symmetry.space_group_name_H-M   'P 1'
#
loop_
_entity.id
_entity.type
_entity.pdbx_description
1 polymer ?
#
loop_
_entity_poly.entity_id
_entity_poly.type
_entity_poly.pdbx_seq_one_letter_code
_entity_poly.pdbx_strand_id
1 'polypeptide(L)'
;MKKAFQFATLLVFAGAVGAAAQHPTHAPVTTHAKNTSSATKPTTGTRGAESAEHLKSFRGIAAKLNTTPEAMQTAYEQAKSANPKLTRGQFIAANMLGHNLSDKGITTDKVLAGLASGKSMGQTLKSLGLTDQEAKQAEKAANKDVREADKAAKAQP
;
A
#
# COMPACT_ATOMS: atom_id res chain seq x y z
N MET A 1 -51.04 18.96 -12.62
CA MET A 1 -50.82 17.59 -12.11
C MET A 1 -49.56 17.65 -11.24
N LYS A 2 -49.66 17.82 -9.90
CA LYS A 2 -49.50 16.80 -8.84
C LYS A 2 -48.20 15.95 -9.05
N LYS A 3 -47.21 15.85 -8.15
CA LYS A 3 -47.18 15.96 -6.68
C LYS A 3 -45.77 16.29 -6.14
N ALA A 4 -45.74 16.99 -5.00
CA ALA A 4 -44.61 17.05 -4.08
C ALA A 4 -44.56 15.81 -3.18
N PHE A 5 -43.37 15.42 -2.70
CA PHE A 5 -43.22 14.59 -1.52
C PHE A 5 -42.01 15.05 -0.71
N GLN A 6 -42.30 15.58 0.47
CA GLN A 6 -41.34 15.79 1.55
C GLN A 6 -41.15 14.48 2.31
N PHE A 7 -39.92 14.23 2.78
CA PHE A 7 -39.65 13.23 3.81
C PHE A 7 -38.89 13.90 4.94
N ALA A 8 -39.58 14.01 6.08
CA ALA A 8 -39.01 14.31 7.38
C ALA A 8 -39.12 13.05 8.22
N THR A 9 -38.00 12.53 8.73
CA THR A 9 -38.03 11.76 9.99
C THR A 9 -36.69 11.88 10.71
N LEU A 10 -36.80 12.38 11.94
CA LEU A 10 -35.79 12.58 12.98
C LEU A 10 -35.77 11.32 13.85
N LEU A 11 -34.60 10.81 14.27
CA LEU A 11 -34.53 9.78 15.30
C LEU A 11 -33.29 9.97 16.19
N VAL A 12 -33.58 10.38 17.43
CA VAL A 12 -32.71 10.49 18.61
C VAL A 12 -32.45 9.09 19.17
N PHE A 13 -31.22 8.82 19.61
CA PHE A 13 -30.92 7.66 20.47
C PHE A 13 -30.34 8.14 21.80
N ALA A 14 -31.12 7.98 22.86
CA ALA A 14 -30.71 8.14 24.25
C ALA A 14 -30.23 6.79 24.82
N GLY A 15 -29.29 6.85 25.78
CA GLY A 15 -28.52 5.71 26.24
C GLY A 15 -29.18 4.77 27.24
N ALA A 16 -28.41 3.76 27.65
CA ALA A 16 -28.65 2.97 28.85
C ALA A 16 -27.30 2.51 29.43
N VAL A 17 -27.10 2.79 30.72
CA VAL A 17 -26.03 2.25 31.58
C VAL A 17 -26.48 0.87 32.06
N GLY A 18 -25.58 -0.11 32.02
CA GLY A 18 -25.78 -1.44 32.63
C GLY A 18 -24.53 -1.89 33.36
N ALA A 19 -24.62 -1.96 34.69
CA ALA A 19 -23.64 -2.56 35.58
C ALA A 19 -23.82 -4.09 35.66
N ALA A 20 -22.73 -4.85 35.72
CA ALA A 20 -22.74 -6.24 36.17
C ALA A 20 -21.39 -6.62 36.79
N ALA A 21 -21.46 -7.50 37.78
CA ALA A 21 -20.53 -7.70 38.87
C ALA A 21 -19.35 -8.64 38.59
N GLN A 22 -18.52 -8.73 39.63
CA GLN A 22 -17.25 -9.42 39.85
C GLN A 22 -17.30 -10.96 39.69
N HIS A 23 -16.16 -11.59 39.32
CA HIS A 23 -15.59 -12.78 40.00
C HIS A 23 -14.18 -13.16 39.44
N PRO A 24 -13.36 -13.98 40.13
CA PRO A 24 -11.96 -13.67 40.43
C PRO A 24 -10.90 -14.60 39.79
N THR A 25 -9.64 -14.26 40.07
CA THR A 25 -8.45 -15.16 40.17
C THR A 25 -7.96 -15.83 38.89
N HIS A 26 -6.98 -15.20 38.24
CA HIS A 26 -5.83 -15.92 37.68
C HIS A 26 -4.55 -15.15 37.98
N ALA A 27 -3.72 -15.70 38.87
CA ALA A 27 -2.34 -15.27 39.07
C ALA A 27 -1.50 -15.68 37.84
N PRO A 28 -0.79 -14.77 37.17
CA PRO A 28 0.26 -15.17 36.25
C PRO A 28 1.54 -15.45 37.05
N VAL A 29 1.88 -16.73 37.03
CA VAL A 29 3.17 -17.31 37.44
C VAL A 29 4.31 -16.59 36.72
N THR A 30 5.32 -16.26 37.50
CA THR A 30 6.62 -15.71 37.11
C THR A 30 7.20 -16.47 35.92
N THR A 31 7.38 -15.80 34.79
CA THR A 31 8.28 -16.26 33.72
C THR A 31 9.31 -15.18 33.43
N HIS A 32 10.55 -15.65 33.32
CA HIS A 32 11.78 -14.90 33.48
C HIS A 32 11.92 -13.70 32.51
N ALA A 33 12.02 -12.49 33.08
CA ALA A 33 12.52 -11.32 32.38
C ALA A 33 14.02 -11.48 32.11
N LYS A 34 14.36 -12.05 30.95
CA LYS A 34 15.71 -12.03 30.39
C LYS A 34 15.80 -10.90 29.36
N ASN A 35 16.88 -10.14 29.49
CA ASN A 35 17.37 -9.08 28.62
C ASN A 35 16.77 -7.67 28.80
N THR A 36 17.23 -7.00 29.86
CA THR A 36 17.55 -5.57 29.78
C THR A 36 18.68 -5.36 28.78
N SER A 37 18.33 -5.13 27.53
CA SER A 37 19.21 -4.45 26.57
C SER A 37 18.34 -3.90 25.46
N SER A 38 18.14 -2.58 25.47
CA SER A 38 18.13 -1.69 24.30
C SER A 38 17.16 -0.55 24.53
N ALA A 39 17.67 0.64 24.84
CA ALA A 39 17.11 1.91 24.33
C ALA A 39 17.98 3.09 24.77
N THR A 40 19.16 3.21 24.17
CA THR A 40 19.75 4.52 23.92
C THR A 40 20.75 4.35 22.78
N LYS A 41 20.26 4.51 21.54
CA LYS A 41 21.14 4.74 20.39
C LYS A 41 20.64 5.97 19.62
N PRO A 42 21.53 6.90 19.23
CA PRO A 42 21.17 8.22 18.78
C PRO A 42 20.53 8.19 17.39
N THR A 43 19.54 9.06 17.20
CA THR A 43 18.88 9.37 15.94
C THR A 43 19.82 10.18 15.05
N THR A 44 20.72 9.53 14.29
CA THR A 44 21.52 10.26 13.27
C THR A 44 22.02 9.40 12.10
N GLY A 45 21.53 8.18 11.94
CA GLY A 45 21.92 7.28 10.82
C GLY A 45 20.77 6.83 9.91
N THR A 46 19.53 7.19 10.23
CA THR A 46 18.34 6.51 9.66
C THR A 46 18.13 6.86 8.19
N ARG A 47 18.26 8.14 7.78
CA ARG A 47 17.99 8.56 6.40
C ARG A 47 18.89 7.89 5.36
N GLY A 48 20.16 7.66 5.67
CA GLY A 48 21.12 7.02 4.75
C GLY A 48 20.90 5.52 4.63
N ALA A 49 20.64 4.83 5.75
CA ALA A 49 20.37 3.40 5.78
C ALA A 49 18.99 3.05 5.21
N GLU A 50 17.97 3.86 5.50
CA GLU A 50 16.63 3.74 4.90
C GLU A 50 16.68 3.99 3.40
N SER A 51 17.40 5.02 2.94
CA SER A 51 17.57 5.26 1.50
C SER A 51 18.29 4.10 0.82
N ALA A 52 19.34 3.54 1.41
CA ALA A 52 20.05 2.38 0.85
C ALA A 52 19.18 1.11 0.79
N GLU A 53 18.38 0.83 1.84
CA GLU A 53 17.41 -0.26 1.86
C GLU A 53 16.29 -0.06 0.82
N HIS A 54 15.84 1.18 0.65
CA HIS A 54 14.83 1.53 -0.32
C HIS A 54 15.37 1.38 -1.74
N LEU A 55 16.59 1.83 -2.03
CA LEU A 55 17.20 1.64 -3.36
C LEU A 55 17.30 0.16 -3.75
N LYS A 56 17.56 -0.75 -2.79
CA LYS A 56 17.59 -2.20 -3.06
C LYS A 56 16.29 -2.74 -3.63
N SER A 57 15.13 -2.35 -3.09
CA SER A 57 13.85 -2.86 -3.61
C SER A 57 13.41 -2.18 -4.92
N PHE A 58 14.07 -1.09 -5.32
CA PHE A 58 13.89 -0.53 -6.67
C PHE A 58 14.89 -1.13 -7.66
N ARG A 59 16.04 -1.65 -7.23
CA ARG A 59 17.12 -2.11 -8.12
C ARG A 59 16.65 -3.05 -9.24
N GLY A 60 15.97 -4.14 -8.88
CA GLY A 60 15.46 -5.09 -9.86
C GLY A 60 14.38 -4.51 -10.77
N ILE A 61 13.46 -3.74 -10.17
CA ILE A 61 12.34 -3.14 -10.90
C ILE A 61 12.82 -2.07 -11.87
N ALA A 62 13.74 -1.24 -11.43
CA ALA A 62 14.34 -0.17 -12.21
C ALA A 62 15.07 -0.74 -13.43
N ALA A 63 15.88 -1.79 -13.24
CA ALA A 63 16.53 -2.49 -14.34
C ALA A 63 15.50 -3.05 -15.34
N LYS A 64 14.40 -3.66 -14.86
CA LYS A 64 13.34 -4.18 -15.74
C LYS A 64 12.64 -3.08 -16.53
N LEU A 65 12.40 -1.92 -15.89
CA LEU A 65 11.73 -0.78 -16.49
C LEU A 65 12.67 0.15 -17.27
N ASN A 66 13.94 -0.22 -17.47
CA ASN A 66 14.97 0.60 -18.13
C ASN A 66 15.12 1.99 -17.49
N THR A 67 15.12 2.05 -16.15
CA THR A 67 15.30 3.27 -15.37
C THR A 67 16.32 3.06 -14.24
N THR A 68 16.56 4.08 -13.42
CA THR A 68 17.46 3.98 -12.26
C THR A 68 16.69 3.88 -10.93
N PRO A 69 17.26 3.22 -9.91
CA PRO A 69 16.65 3.13 -8.59
C PRO A 69 16.39 4.50 -7.96
N GLU A 70 17.30 5.47 -8.19
CA GLU A 70 17.21 6.84 -7.74
C GLU A 70 16.04 7.57 -8.39
N ALA A 71 15.87 7.42 -9.72
CA ALA A 71 14.74 8.01 -10.43
C ALA A 71 13.41 7.42 -9.94
N MET A 72 13.34 6.10 -9.68
CA MET A 72 12.16 5.48 -9.08
C MET A 72 11.88 5.99 -7.66
N GLN A 73 12.90 6.20 -6.85
CA GLN A 73 12.77 6.73 -5.50
C GLN A 73 12.24 8.18 -5.54
N THR A 74 12.79 9.05 -6.38
CA THR A 74 12.28 10.41 -6.58
C THR A 74 10.84 10.43 -7.07
N ALA A 75 10.50 9.59 -8.07
CA ALA A 75 9.14 9.49 -8.58
C ALA A 75 8.15 8.98 -7.51
N TYR A 76 8.57 8.04 -6.65
CA TYR A 76 7.77 7.60 -5.53
C TYR A 76 7.53 8.71 -4.51
N GLU A 77 8.54 9.50 -4.17
CA GLU A 77 8.40 10.63 -3.23
C GLU A 77 7.45 11.70 -3.78
N GLN A 78 7.53 12.01 -5.07
CA GLN A 78 6.59 12.91 -5.75
C GLN A 78 5.15 12.37 -5.71
N ALA A 79 4.97 11.09 -6.07
CA ALA A 79 3.66 10.46 -6.02
C ALA A 79 3.09 10.37 -4.60
N LYS A 80 3.95 10.18 -3.59
CA LYS A 80 3.57 10.13 -2.17
C LYS A 80 3.18 11.50 -1.62
N SER A 81 3.79 12.58 -2.10
CA SER A 81 3.35 13.94 -1.76
C SER A 81 1.93 14.23 -2.27
N ALA A 82 1.58 13.74 -3.46
CA ALA A 82 0.22 13.85 -4.01
C ALA A 82 -0.78 12.86 -3.38
N ASN A 83 -0.31 11.69 -2.94
CA ASN A 83 -1.10 10.67 -2.26
C ASN A 83 -0.35 10.14 -1.02
N PRO A 84 -0.56 10.75 0.16
CA PRO A 84 0.15 10.37 1.40
C PRO A 84 -0.08 8.92 1.84
N LYS A 85 -1.15 8.28 1.37
CA LYS A 85 -1.49 6.88 1.65
C LYS A 85 -0.82 5.90 0.67
N LEU A 86 -0.17 6.39 -0.37
CA LEU A 86 0.52 5.57 -1.36
C LEU A 86 1.67 4.82 -0.69
N THR A 87 1.56 3.49 -0.71
CA THR A 87 2.65 2.63 -0.28
C THR A 87 3.64 2.41 -1.41
N ARG A 88 4.88 2.11 -1.04
CA ARG A 88 5.94 1.79 -1.99
C ARG A 88 5.60 0.58 -2.87
N GLY A 89 4.99 -0.44 -2.29
CA GLY A 89 4.54 -1.63 -3.04
C GLY A 89 3.46 -1.29 -4.07
N GLN A 90 2.51 -0.41 -3.74
CA GLN A 90 1.50 0.06 -4.69
C GLN A 90 2.12 0.88 -5.83
N PHE A 91 3.10 1.73 -5.53
CA PHE A 91 3.83 2.47 -6.57
C PHE A 91 4.57 1.53 -7.52
N ILE A 92 5.30 0.55 -6.98
CA ILE A 92 5.99 -0.47 -7.79
C ILE A 92 4.99 -1.24 -8.66
N ALA A 93 3.88 -1.70 -8.08
CA ALA A 93 2.84 -2.41 -8.81
C ALA A 93 2.21 -1.54 -9.90
N ALA A 94 1.95 -0.26 -9.66
CA ALA A 94 1.41 0.67 -10.65
C ALA A 94 2.39 0.90 -11.83
N ASN A 95 3.70 0.98 -11.55
CA ASN A 95 4.72 1.08 -12.60
C ASN A 95 4.76 -0.20 -13.45
N MET A 96 4.74 -1.37 -12.81
CA MET A 96 4.69 -2.65 -13.52
C MET A 96 3.40 -2.86 -14.33
N LEU A 97 2.24 -2.48 -13.77
CA LEU A 97 0.96 -2.56 -14.47
C LEU A 97 0.93 -1.61 -15.67
N GLY A 98 1.42 -0.38 -15.52
CA GLY A 98 1.50 0.58 -16.62
C GLY A 98 2.43 0.12 -17.74
N HIS A 99 3.52 -0.57 -17.41
CA HIS A 99 4.39 -1.18 -18.41
C HIS A 99 3.70 -2.35 -19.13
N ASN A 100 3.16 -3.31 -18.38
CA ASN A 100 2.56 -4.54 -18.93
C ASN A 100 1.23 -4.30 -19.67
N LEU A 101 0.49 -3.25 -19.32
CA LEU A 101 -0.82 -2.93 -19.90
C LEU A 101 -0.75 -1.70 -20.82
N SER A 102 0.46 -1.27 -21.20
CA SER A 102 0.66 -0.13 -22.10
C SER A 102 -0.07 -0.31 -23.42
N ASP A 103 -0.08 -1.54 -23.99
CA ASP A 103 -0.83 -1.90 -25.19
C ASP A 103 -2.36 -1.77 -25.04
N LYS A 104 -2.86 -1.83 -23.81
CA LYS A 104 -4.29 -1.59 -23.48
C LYS A 104 -4.58 -0.12 -23.15
N GLY A 105 -3.61 0.78 -23.34
CA GLY A 105 -3.75 2.22 -23.06
C GLY A 105 -3.83 2.55 -21.56
N ILE A 106 -3.42 1.62 -20.70
CA ILE A 106 -3.37 1.80 -19.24
C ILE A 106 -1.96 2.15 -18.84
N THR A 107 -1.79 3.39 -18.40
CA THR A 107 -0.51 3.95 -18.01
C THR A 107 -0.37 4.01 -16.49
N THR A 108 0.86 4.10 -16.01
CA THR A 108 1.15 4.27 -14.58
C THR A 108 0.44 5.48 -13.97
N ASP A 109 0.37 6.60 -14.71
CA ASP A 109 -0.33 7.81 -14.29
C ASP A 109 -1.83 7.55 -14.01
N LYS A 110 -2.52 6.86 -14.92
CA LYS A 110 -3.94 6.49 -14.75
C LYS A 110 -4.14 5.59 -13.53
N VAL A 111 -3.22 4.65 -13.29
CA VAL A 111 -3.27 3.77 -12.13
C VAL A 111 -3.04 4.55 -10.83
N LEU A 112 -2.04 5.43 -10.80
CA LEU A 112 -1.74 6.28 -9.64
C LEU A 112 -2.89 7.25 -9.33
N ALA A 113 -3.54 7.82 -10.35
CA ALA A 113 -4.71 8.68 -10.19
C ALA A 113 -5.91 7.92 -9.57
N GLY A 114 -6.13 6.67 -9.98
CA GLY A 114 -7.14 5.82 -9.37
C GLY A 114 -6.86 5.52 -7.90
N LEU A 115 -5.61 5.20 -7.56
CA LEU A 115 -5.17 4.99 -6.17
C LEU A 115 -5.27 6.27 -5.33
N ALA A 116 -4.93 7.43 -5.91
CA ALA A 116 -5.08 8.74 -5.26
C ALA A 116 -6.55 9.08 -4.98
N SER A 117 -7.47 8.59 -5.81
CA SER A 117 -8.92 8.68 -5.58
C SER A 117 -9.43 7.76 -4.47
N GLY A 118 -8.54 7.03 -3.77
CA GLY A 118 -8.90 6.09 -2.70
C GLY A 118 -9.43 4.75 -3.18
N LYS A 119 -9.38 4.46 -4.49
CA LYS A 119 -9.77 3.15 -5.03
C LYS A 119 -8.67 2.12 -4.74
N SER A 120 -9.06 0.85 -4.60
CA SER A 120 -8.09 -0.24 -4.62
C SER A 120 -7.47 -0.42 -6.01
N MET A 121 -6.40 -1.20 -6.11
CA MET A 121 -5.74 -1.49 -7.39
C MET A 121 -6.72 -2.16 -8.37
N GLY A 122 -7.41 -3.22 -7.96
CA GLY A 122 -8.41 -3.89 -8.81
C GLY A 122 -9.59 -3.01 -9.18
N GLN A 123 -10.09 -2.16 -8.26
CA GLN A 123 -11.14 -1.17 -8.57
C GLN A 123 -10.67 -0.12 -9.58
N THR A 124 -9.41 0.29 -9.47
CA THR A 124 -8.77 1.20 -10.42
C THR A 124 -8.70 0.57 -11.80
N LEU A 125 -8.13 -0.63 -11.92
CA LEU A 125 -8.03 -1.35 -13.19
C LEU A 125 -9.41 -1.61 -13.83
N LYS A 126 -10.41 -1.94 -13.02
CA LYS A 126 -11.79 -2.10 -13.49
C LYS A 126 -12.40 -0.80 -14.01
N SER A 127 -12.15 0.32 -13.32
CA SER A 127 -12.58 1.65 -13.78
C SER A 127 -11.88 2.08 -15.07
N LEU A 128 -10.69 1.52 -15.34
CA LEU A 128 -9.91 1.74 -16.56
C LEU A 128 -10.31 0.78 -17.70
N GLY A 129 -11.34 -0.05 -17.50
CA GLY A 129 -11.93 -0.89 -18.54
C GLY A 129 -11.54 -2.35 -18.50
N LEU A 130 -10.80 -2.82 -17.48
CA LEU A 130 -10.55 -4.26 -17.31
C LEU A 130 -11.77 -4.94 -16.69
N THR A 131 -12.00 -6.18 -17.11
CA THR A 131 -12.87 -7.08 -16.35
C THR A 131 -12.23 -7.45 -15.00
N ASP A 132 -13.03 -7.93 -14.04
CA ASP A 132 -12.50 -8.38 -12.74
C ASP A 132 -11.45 -9.50 -12.89
N GLN A 133 -11.60 -10.35 -13.92
CA GLN A 133 -10.64 -11.43 -14.20
C GLN A 133 -9.34 -10.87 -14.78
N GLU A 134 -9.41 -9.97 -15.76
CA GLU A 134 -8.22 -9.33 -16.32
C GLU A 134 -7.48 -8.51 -15.27
N ALA A 135 -8.20 -7.76 -14.41
CA ALA A 135 -7.58 -6.97 -13.34
C ALA A 135 -6.80 -7.87 -12.37
N LYS A 136 -7.39 -9.01 -11.95
CA LYS A 136 -6.72 -10.00 -11.11
C LYS A 136 -5.50 -10.62 -11.80
N GLN A 137 -5.62 -10.96 -13.07
CA GLN A 137 -4.51 -11.53 -13.84
C GLN A 137 -3.37 -10.52 -13.99
N ALA A 138 -3.69 -9.27 -14.29
CA ALA A 138 -2.72 -8.19 -14.40
C ALA A 138 -2.00 -7.93 -13.08
N GLU A 139 -2.74 -7.85 -11.95
CA GLU A 139 -2.12 -7.73 -10.62
C GLU A 139 -1.21 -8.92 -10.30
N LYS A 140 -1.66 -10.15 -10.59
CA LYS A 140 -0.86 -11.36 -10.37
C LYS A 140 0.41 -11.35 -11.23
N ALA A 141 0.30 -10.96 -12.51
CA ALA A 141 1.43 -10.84 -13.42
C ALA A 141 2.42 -9.79 -12.94
N ALA A 142 1.95 -8.59 -12.58
CA ALA A 142 2.78 -7.53 -12.03
C ALA A 142 3.50 -7.99 -10.75
N ASN A 143 2.82 -8.66 -9.82
CA ASN A 143 3.45 -9.16 -8.59
C ASN A 143 4.48 -10.27 -8.88
N LYS A 144 4.21 -11.15 -9.85
CA LYS A 144 5.15 -12.17 -10.31
C LYS A 144 6.41 -11.51 -10.87
N ASP A 145 6.24 -10.51 -11.73
CA ASP A 145 7.34 -9.75 -12.33
C ASP A 145 8.18 -9.01 -11.29
N VAL A 146 7.55 -8.41 -10.28
CA VAL A 146 8.24 -7.74 -9.18
C VAL A 146 9.15 -8.73 -8.45
N ARG A 147 8.64 -9.93 -8.16
CA ARG A 147 9.41 -10.99 -7.49
C ARG A 147 10.53 -11.52 -8.36
N GLU A 148 10.30 -11.67 -9.67
CA GLU A 148 11.33 -12.14 -10.61
C GLU A 148 12.44 -11.10 -10.76
N ALA A 149 12.10 -9.82 -10.84
CA ALA A 149 13.05 -8.72 -10.88
C ALA A 149 13.88 -8.61 -9.58
N ASP A 150 13.25 -8.74 -8.41
CA ASP A 150 13.97 -8.76 -7.12
C ASP A 150 14.94 -9.95 -7.02
N LYS A 151 14.50 -11.14 -7.42
CA LYS A 151 15.36 -12.33 -7.46
C LYS A 151 16.54 -12.16 -8.42
N ALA A 152 16.29 -11.64 -9.62
CA ALA A 152 17.35 -11.39 -10.61
C ALA A 152 18.37 -10.37 -10.08
N ALA A 153 17.92 -9.31 -9.41
CA ALA A 153 18.81 -8.32 -8.82
C ALA A 153 19.65 -8.88 -7.65
N LYS A 154 19.11 -9.82 -6.87
CA LYS A 154 19.86 -10.51 -5.81
C LYS A 154 20.88 -11.52 -6.33
N ALA A 155 20.67 -12.05 -7.54
CA ALA A 155 21.58 -13.01 -8.17
C ALA A 155 22.73 -12.35 -8.94
N GLN A 156 22.69 -11.03 -9.13
CA GLN A 156 23.80 -10.27 -9.73
C GLN A 156 24.85 -9.95 -8.64
N PRO A 157 26.12 -10.31 -8.83
CA PRO A 157 27.20 -10.09 -7.87
C PRO A 157 27.54 -8.59 -7.67
#